data_AF-A0AAQ6A879-F1
#
_entry.id   AF-A0AAQ6A879-F1
#
_cell.length_a   1.000
_cell.length_b   1.000
_cell.length_c   1.000
_cell.angle_alpha   90.00
_cell.angle_beta   90.00
_cell.angle_gamma   90.00
#
_symmetry.space_group_name_H-M   'P 1'
#
loop_
_entity.id
_entity.type
_entity.pdbx_description
1 polymer ?
#
loop_
_entity_poly.entity_id
_entity_poly.type
_entity_poly.pdbx_seq_one_letter_code
_entity_poly.pdbx_strand_id
1 'polypeptide(L)'
;MSSRSEANLSCPICQNISKDPFVLSCNHSFCKDCLRSYWAEKHHRVCPVCKRKSSKELPGVHFVSEKSQQSKDPVCNLHSEKFSFFCEDDQQLLCSVCRDSGTHQDHTVKATAEAAQEHKKTLKASLKPLQTKLRLVHQVKGSCDQTAEHIKAQAEGTVRTIKEEFRRLHRFLEEEEELRLASLREEEEQKSRRMKQQIEALSKEISALSETVRAAEKQLRAPDVSFLESFKAAAERVQQQHLPDDPQLPSGALIDVAKHLGNLSFNVWTQMKDMVSYSPVILDPNTAHPDLVLTEDLTGVRQAEKKQELPDNPERIDHFFSVVGSEAFDSGSHSWEVEVRDNSAYVLGVLTDSNQRKGIIWPGLWRLMFCGGEYKTLSPLDTGSDVKVTKNPEKIRVQLDWDEGRLSFFDSDTNEHIHTFTNTFTDKLFPYISTWSHVPIKIAALKVSVTTEPCR
;
A
#
# COMPACT_ATOMS: atom_id res chain seq x y z
N MET A 1 -29.01 13.96 36.98
CA MET A 1 -29.99 14.93 36.45
C MET A 1 -30.31 14.53 35.03
N SER A 2 -31.57 14.18 34.77
CA SER A 2 -32.06 13.79 33.45
C SER A 2 -32.09 14.99 32.50
N SER A 3 -31.43 14.88 31.35
CA SER A 3 -31.75 15.68 30.16
C SER A 3 -32.27 14.75 29.07
N ARG A 4 -33.59 14.79 28.93
CA ARG A 4 -34.40 14.18 27.90
C ARG A 4 -34.28 15.05 26.63
N SER A 5 -33.78 14.54 25.51
CA SER A 5 -33.97 15.20 24.21
C SER A 5 -33.61 14.30 23.01
N GLU A 6 -34.65 14.03 22.22
CA GLU A 6 -34.63 13.80 20.77
C GLU A 6 -34.05 12.46 20.27
N ALA A 7 -34.91 11.43 20.27
CA ALA A 7 -34.74 10.29 19.39
C ALA A 7 -34.76 10.79 17.93
N ASN A 8 -33.59 10.82 17.28
CA ASN A 8 -33.43 11.08 15.85
C ASN A 8 -34.15 9.99 15.04
N LEU A 9 -35.44 10.18 14.79
CA LEU A 9 -36.25 9.27 13.97
C LEU A 9 -35.87 9.47 12.50
N SER A 10 -35.02 8.58 11.97
CA SER A 10 -34.70 8.53 10.55
C SER A 10 -35.89 7.97 9.75
N CYS A 11 -36.19 8.57 8.60
CA CYS A 11 -37.24 8.09 7.73
C CYS A 11 -36.75 6.88 6.92
N PRO A 12 -37.40 5.71 6.96
CA PRO A 12 -36.96 4.53 6.20
C PRO A 12 -37.03 4.67 4.67
N ILE A 13 -37.71 5.70 4.16
CA ILE A 13 -37.88 5.93 2.71
C ILE A 13 -36.71 6.75 2.15
N CYS A 14 -36.36 7.88 2.79
CA CYS A 14 -35.31 8.78 2.30
C CYS A 14 -34.03 8.74 3.15
N GLN A 15 -34.02 7.98 4.24
CA GLN A 15 -32.92 7.79 5.19
C GLN A 15 -32.43 9.08 5.90
N ASN A 16 -33.16 10.19 5.75
CA ASN A 16 -32.88 11.46 6.44
C ASN A 16 -33.51 11.52 7.84
N ILE A 17 -32.87 12.26 8.76
CA ILE A 17 -33.41 12.57 10.09
C ILE A 17 -34.60 13.53 9.92
N SER A 18 -35.79 13.10 10.35
CA SER A 18 -37.02 13.88 10.20
C SER A 18 -37.18 14.85 11.38
N LYS A 19 -37.23 16.16 11.10
CA LYS A 19 -37.50 17.20 12.12
C LYS A 19 -38.93 17.17 12.68
N ASP A 20 -39.88 16.56 11.96
CA ASP A 20 -41.28 16.38 12.41
C ASP A 20 -41.87 15.07 11.83
N PRO A 21 -41.51 13.92 12.42
CA PRO A 21 -41.90 12.61 11.91
C PRO A 21 -43.40 12.31 12.08
N PHE A 22 -44.02 11.79 11.02
CA PHE A 22 -45.37 11.25 11.11
C PHE A 22 -45.34 9.79 11.54
N VAL A 23 -45.78 9.52 12.77
CA VAL A 23 -45.82 8.18 13.35
C VAL A 23 -47.17 7.51 13.06
N LEU A 24 -47.15 6.42 12.30
CA LEU A 24 -48.33 5.60 12.01
C LEU A 24 -48.83 4.83 13.24
N SER A 25 -50.05 4.26 13.15
CA SER A 25 -50.62 3.37 14.20
C SER A 25 -49.82 2.08 14.44
N CYS A 26 -48.89 1.73 13.56
CA CYS A 26 -47.94 0.63 13.74
C CYS A 26 -46.58 1.09 14.32
N ASN A 27 -46.52 2.30 14.89
CA ASN A 27 -45.35 2.95 15.48
C ASN A 27 -44.16 3.18 14.54
N HIS A 28 -44.32 2.97 13.23
CA HIS A 28 -43.32 3.36 12.25
C HIS A 28 -43.42 4.85 11.92
N SER A 29 -42.26 5.49 11.81
CA SER A 29 -42.09 6.92 11.64
C SER A 29 -41.58 7.24 10.23
N PHE A 30 -42.14 8.28 9.60
CA PHE A 30 -41.76 8.70 8.24
C PHE A 30 -41.76 10.23 8.12
N CYS A 31 -40.99 10.76 7.17
CA CYS A 31 -41.22 12.12 6.67
C CYS A 31 -42.62 12.22 6.09
N LYS A 32 -43.35 13.30 6.40
CA LYS A 32 -44.71 13.53 5.90
C LYS A 32 -44.78 13.46 4.37
N ASP A 33 -43.81 14.04 3.68
CA ASP A 33 -43.77 14.03 2.20
C ASP A 33 -43.47 12.65 1.63
N CYS A 34 -42.52 11.90 2.20
CA CYS A 34 -42.22 10.53 1.76
C CYS A 34 -43.42 9.60 1.93
N LEU A 35 -44.14 9.73 3.05
CA LEU A 35 -45.34 8.94 3.30
C LEU A 35 -46.51 9.38 2.40
N ARG A 36 -46.65 10.69 2.11
CA ARG A 36 -47.64 11.24 1.18
C ARG A 36 -47.42 10.69 -0.23
N SER A 37 -46.19 10.71 -0.74
CA SER A 37 -45.84 10.16 -2.06
C SER A 37 -46.12 8.66 -2.14
N TYR A 38 -45.76 7.89 -1.11
CA TYR A 38 -45.99 6.44 -1.07
C TYR A 38 -47.49 6.09 -1.06
N TRP A 39 -48.32 6.81 -0.30
CA TRP A 39 -49.77 6.59 -0.29
C TRP A 39 -50.47 7.06 -1.57
N ALA A 40 -49.96 8.11 -2.22
CA ALA A 40 -50.45 8.55 -3.52
C ALA A 40 -50.20 7.50 -4.62
N GLU A 41 -49.01 6.89 -4.65
CA GLU A 41 -48.65 5.89 -5.67
C GLU A 41 -49.42 4.56 -5.48
N LYS A 42 -49.58 4.09 -4.24
CA LYS A 42 -50.18 2.77 -3.97
C LYS A 42 -51.69 2.78 -3.87
N HIS A 43 -52.34 3.95 -3.89
CA HIS A 43 -53.78 4.14 -3.69
C HIS A 43 -54.34 3.48 -2.41
N HIS A 44 -53.49 3.19 -1.41
CA HIS A 44 -53.86 2.56 -0.14
C HIS A 44 -53.04 3.15 1.01
N ARG A 45 -53.70 3.43 2.15
CA ARG A 45 -53.05 3.87 3.40
C ARG A 45 -52.38 2.69 4.12
N VAL A 46 -51.29 2.16 3.58
CA VAL A 46 -50.52 1.06 4.21
C VAL A 46 -49.14 1.54 4.66
N CYS A 47 -48.63 0.99 5.75
CA CYS A 47 -47.28 1.26 6.20
C CYS A 47 -46.25 0.74 5.16
N PRO A 48 -45.28 1.56 4.71
CA PRO A 48 -44.22 1.12 3.81
C PRO A 48 -43.41 -0.08 4.34
N VAL A 49 -43.22 -0.15 5.67
CA VAL A 49 -42.38 -1.17 6.33
C VAL A 49 -43.16 -2.45 6.59
N CYS A 50 -44.23 -2.39 7.40
CA CYS A 50 -44.95 -3.59 7.84
C CYS A 50 -46.24 -3.88 7.08
N LYS A 51 -46.57 -3.10 6.05
CA LYS A 51 -47.77 -3.21 5.20
C LYS A 51 -49.12 -3.16 5.93
N ARG A 52 -49.15 -2.92 7.24
CA ARG A 52 -50.38 -2.74 8.03
C ARG A 52 -51.15 -1.52 7.54
N LYS A 53 -52.47 -1.65 7.38
CA LYS A 53 -53.37 -0.52 7.10
C LYS A 53 -53.30 0.51 8.23
N SER A 54 -53.14 1.77 7.87
CA SER A 54 -53.13 2.87 8.82
C SER A 54 -54.52 3.47 8.96
N SER A 55 -54.93 3.72 10.20
CA SER A 55 -56.13 4.47 10.57
C SER A 55 -55.89 5.98 10.70
N LYS A 56 -54.63 6.44 10.62
CA LYS A 56 -54.27 7.86 10.72
C LYS A 56 -54.36 8.53 9.35
N GLU A 57 -54.93 9.73 9.32
CA GLU A 57 -55.01 10.56 8.11
C GLU A 57 -53.85 11.54 8.05
N LEU A 58 -53.20 11.65 6.88
CA LEU A 58 -52.31 12.77 6.59
C LEU A 58 -53.13 13.87 5.88
N PRO A 59 -53.05 15.13 6.33
CA PRO A 59 -53.62 16.27 5.60
C PRO A 59 -53.04 16.35 4.18
N GLY A 60 -53.92 16.45 3.18
CA GLY A 60 -53.55 16.54 1.75
C GLY A 60 -53.45 15.21 1.01
N VAL A 61 -53.74 14.06 1.64
CA VAL A 61 -53.90 12.77 0.94
C VAL A 61 -55.38 12.53 0.66
N HIS A 62 -55.88 13.13 -0.42
CA HIS A 62 -57.20 12.80 -0.96
C HIS A 62 -57.06 11.58 -1.88
N PHE A 63 -57.68 10.45 -1.52
CA PHE A 63 -57.93 9.39 -2.48
C PHE A 63 -59.03 9.89 -3.40
N VAL A 64 -58.62 10.57 -4.45
CA VAL A 64 -59.53 10.96 -5.52
C VAL A 64 -59.92 9.66 -6.21
N SER A 65 -61.09 9.14 -5.88
CA SER A 65 -61.80 8.22 -6.78
C SER A 65 -61.88 8.95 -8.11
N GLU A 66 -61.33 8.37 -9.18
CA GLU A 66 -61.42 8.90 -10.54
C GLU A 66 -62.88 9.16 -10.91
N LYS A 67 -63.35 10.37 -10.66
CA LYS A 67 -64.58 10.95 -11.17
C LYS A 67 -64.51 12.45 -10.91
N SER A 68 -64.36 13.19 -12.02
CA SER A 68 -64.43 14.65 -12.15
C SER A 68 -63.26 15.47 -11.57
N GLN A 69 -62.13 15.45 -12.28
CA GLN A 69 -61.57 16.73 -12.73
C GLN A 69 -61.97 16.88 -14.19
N GLN A 70 -63.09 17.54 -14.45
CA GLN A 70 -63.23 18.27 -15.69
C GLN A 70 -62.12 19.32 -15.67
N SER A 71 -60.99 19.01 -16.31
CA SER A 71 -60.14 20.04 -16.87
C SER A 71 -61.05 20.85 -17.79
N LYS A 72 -61.57 21.98 -17.31
CA LYS A 72 -62.08 22.99 -18.23
C LYS A 72 -60.85 23.39 -19.02
N ASP A 73 -60.80 23.00 -20.28
CA ASP A 73 -59.76 23.44 -21.20
C ASP A 73 -59.62 24.96 -21.01
N PRO A 74 -58.39 25.49 -20.85
CA PRO A 74 -58.21 26.93 -20.74
C PRO A 74 -58.87 27.59 -21.96
N VAL A 75 -59.72 28.57 -21.71
CA VAL A 75 -60.40 29.37 -22.74
C VAL A 75 -59.83 30.79 -22.73
N CYS A 76 -59.89 31.46 -23.87
CA CYS A 76 -59.51 32.85 -24.00
C CYS A 76 -60.40 33.72 -23.10
N ASN A 77 -59.79 34.49 -22.20
CA ASN A 77 -60.53 35.34 -21.27
C ASN A 77 -61.31 36.48 -21.96
N LEU A 78 -60.91 36.87 -23.18
CA LEU A 78 -61.56 37.94 -23.94
C LEU A 78 -62.76 37.45 -24.77
N HIS A 79 -62.67 36.24 -25.31
CA HIS A 79 -63.64 35.71 -26.27
C HIS A 79 -64.39 34.47 -25.79
N SER A 80 -64.03 33.94 -24.61
CA SER A 80 -64.58 32.70 -24.03
C SER A 80 -64.48 31.47 -24.96
N GLU A 81 -63.56 31.51 -25.93
CA GLU A 81 -63.31 30.44 -26.90
C GLU A 81 -62.09 29.58 -26.51
N LYS A 82 -62.07 28.32 -26.96
CA LYS A 82 -60.91 27.43 -26.75
C LYS A 82 -59.68 27.93 -27.50
N PHE A 83 -58.51 27.72 -26.90
CA PHE A 83 -57.23 27.96 -27.56
C PHE A 83 -56.94 26.88 -28.60
N SER A 84 -57.04 27.25 -29.87
CA SER A 84 -56.77 26.35 -31.01
C SER A 84 -55.45 26.66 -31.70
N PHE A 85 -54.86 27.84 -31.43
CA PHE A 85 -53.64 28.33 -32.05
C PHE A 85 -52.58 28.75 -31.02
N PHE A 86 -51.31 28.78 -31.44
CA PHE A 86 -50.17 29.23 -30.66
C PHE A 86 -49.31 30.16 -31.52
N CYS A 87 -49.00 31.34 -30.99
CA CYS A 87 -48.07 32.29 -31.60
C CYS A 87 -46.65 31.97 -31.16
N GLU A 88 -45.77 31.63 -32.09
CA GLU A 88 -44.37 31.27 -31.82
C GLU A 88 -43.56 32.48 -31.34
N ASP A 89 -43.78 33.64 -31.95
CA ASP A 89 -43.05 34.89 -31.66
C ASP A 89 -43.34 35.39 -30.24
N ASP A 90 -44.61 35.45 -29.84
CA ASP A 90 -45.04 35.95 -28.53
C ASP A 90 -45.08 34.85 -27.45
N GLN A 91 -44.94 33.58 -27.83
CA GLN A 91 -45.11 32.41 -26.95
C GLN A 91 -46.48 32.37 -26.24
N GLN A 92 -47.56 32.68 -26.96
CA GLN A 92 -48.92 32.82 -26.41
C GLN A 92 -49.95 31.90 -27.08
N LEU A 93 -50.95 31.48 -26.31
CA LEU A 93 -52.11 30.72 -26.79
C LEU A 93 -53.16 31.68 -27.37
N LEU A 94 -53.72 31.35 -28.54
CA LEU A 94 -54.71 32.16 -29.26
C LEU A 94 -55.99 31.36 -29.54
N CYS A 95 -57.15 32.00 -29.38
CA CYS A 95 -58.42 31.49 -29.91
C CYS A 95 -58.62 31.97 -31.36
N SER A 96 -59.70 31.55 -32.02
CA SER A 96 -59.92 31.89 -33.43
C SER A 96 -60.03 33.39 -33.68
N VAL A 97 -60.73 34.10 -32.79
CA VAL A 97 -60.88 35.56 -32.84
C VAL A 97 -59.54 36.30 -32.63
N CYS A 98 -58.68 35.84 -31.71
CA CYS A 98 -57.37 36.45 -31.47
C CYS A 98 -56.38 36.25 -32.62
N ARG A 99 -56.52 35.16 -33.38
CA ARG A 99 -55.70 34.94 -34.58
C ARG A 99 -56.10 35.90 -35.69
N ASP A 100 -57.41 36.12 -35.86
CA ASP A 100 -57.97 36.92 -36.95
C ASP A 100 -57.99 38.43 -36.61
N SER A 101 -57.79 38.79 -35.34
CA SER A 101 -57.50 40.18 -34.97
C SER A 101 -56.15 40.59 -35.56
N GLY A 102 -56.06 41.79 -36.13
CA GLY A 102 -54.85 42.32 -36.77
C GLY A 102 -53.60 42.44 -35.86
N THR A 103 -53.69 42.04 -34.59
CA THR A 103 -52.58 42.05 -33.62
C THR A 103 -51.52 40.97 -33.86
N HIS A 104 -51.85 39.87 -34.56
CA HIS A 104 -50.89 38.78 -34.88
C HIS A 104 -50.76 38.56 -36.39
N GLN A 105 -51.09 39.56 -37.22
CA GLN A 105 -51.19 39.41 -38.67
C GLN A 105 -49.85 39.06 -39.35
N ASP A 106 -48.73 39.49 -38.76
CA ASP A 106 -47.37 39.25 -39.26
C ASP A 106 -46.60 38.20 -38.42
N HIS A 107 -47.25 37.53 -37.45
CA HIS A 107 -46.59 36.54 -36.58
C HIS A 107 -46.75 35.10 -37.09
N THR A 108 -45.83 34.22 -36.70
CA THR A 108 -45.91 32.80 -37.00
C THR A 108 -46.88 32.12 -36.04
N VAL A 109 -48.07 31.78 -36.55
CA VAL A 109 -49.13 31.12 -35.77
C VAL A 109 -49.34 29.68 -36.26
N LYS A 110 -49.28 28.72 -35.35
CA LYS A 110 -49.53 27.28 -35.63
C LYS A 110 -50.71 26.76 -34.82
N ALA A 111 -51.23 25.59 -35.18
CA ALA A 111 -52.21 24.91 -34.34
C ALA A 111 -51.56 24.51 -33.00
N THR A 112 -52.31 24.61 -31.89
CA THR A 112 -51.78 24.28 -30.55
C THR A 112 -51.21 22.87 -30.47
N ALA A 113 -51.85 21.90 -31.13
CA ALA A 113 -51.39 20.51 -31.17
C ALA A 113 -50.02 20.39 -31.89
N GLU A 114 -49.83 21.13 -32.97
CA GLU A 114 -48.60 21.16 -33.77
C GLU A 114 -47.46 21.83 -33.01
N ALA A 115 -47.68 23.05 -32.51
CA ALA A 115 -46.70 23.78 -31.71
C ALA A 115 -46.31 23.00 -30.44
N ALA A 116 -47.28 22.39 -29.76
CA ALA A 116 -47.00 21.54 -28.60
C ALA A 116 -46.19 20.30 -28.98
N GLN A 117 -46.44 19.67 -30.13
CA GLN A 117 -45.67 18.53 -30.59
C GLN A 117 -44.22 18.93 -30.91
N GLU A 118 -44.02 20.08 -31.57
CA GLU A 118 -42.71 20.62 -31.91
C GLU A 118 -41.92 21.02 -30.67
N HIS A 119 -42.51 21.81 -29.76
CA HIS A 119 -41.88 22.16 -28.48
C HIS A 119 -41.58 20.93 -27.62
N LYS A 120 -42.46 19.92 -27.58
CA LYS A 120 -42.17 18.63 -26.92
C LYS A 120 -40.99 17.92 -27.57
N LYS A 121 -40.84 17.97 -28.90
CA LYS A 121 -39.71 17.38 -29.62
C LYS A 121 -38.41 18.13 -29.27
N THR A 122 -38.42 19.46 -29.27
CA THR A 122 -37.30 20.31 -28.89
C THR A 122 -36.88 20.10 -27.43
N LEU A 123 -37.84 20.03 -26.50
CA LEU A 123 -37.58 19.73 -25.10
C LEU A 123 -37.02 18.32 -24.90
N LYS A 124 -37.58 17.31 -25.58
CA LYS A 124 -37.04 15.93 -25.56
C LYS A 124 -35.62 15.88 -26.11
N ALA A 125 -35.32 16.62 -27.19
CA ALA A 125 -33.97 16.72 -27.73
C ALA A 125 -32.99 17.34 -26.72
N SER A 126 -33.41 18.40 -26.02
CA SER A 126 -32.61 19.07 -24.99
C SER A 126 -32.45 18.24 -23.71
N LEU A 127 -33.42 17.40 -23.37
CA LEU A 127 -33.39 16.52 -22.20
C LEU A 127 -32.42 15.33 -22.36
N LYS A 128 -32.26 14.82 -23.60
CA LYS A 128 -31.39 13.67 -23.88
C LYS A 128 -29.94 13.86 -23.39
N PRO A 129 -29.23 14.97 -23.71
CA PRO A 129 -27.89 15.24 -23.16
C PRO A 129 -27.85 15.26 -21.62
N LEU A 130 -28.88 15.82 -20.97
CA LEU A 130 -28.95 15.87 -19.51
C LEU A 130 -29.12 14.47 -18.89
N GLN A 131 -29.94 13.61 -19.49
CA GLN A 131 -30.09 12.22 -19.07
C GLN A 131 -28.80 11.42 -19.24
N THR A 132 -28.08 11.62 -20.35
CA THR A 132 -26.75 11.00 -20.56
C THR A 132 -25.75 11.50 -19.53
N LYS A 133 -25.71 12.82 -19.27
CA LYS A 133 -24.82 13.40 -18.25
C LYS A 133 -25.15 12.91 -16.84
N LEU A 134 -26.42 12.76 -16.50
CA LEU A 134 -26.85 12.22 -15.20
C LEU A 134 -26.35 10.78 -15.00
N ARG A 135 -26.45 9.93 -16.03
CA ARG A 135 -25.91 8.56 -15.99
C ARG A 135 -24.39 8.55 -15.78
N LEU A 136 -23.67 9.39 -16.51
CA LEU A 136 -22.22 9.51 -16.37
C LEU A 136 -21.82 9.96 -14.96
N VAL A 137 -22.50 10.96 -14.41
CA VAL A 137 -22.23 11.45 -13.03
C VAL A 137 -22.50 10.34 -12.00
N HIS A 138 -23.57 9.57 -12.15
CA HIS A 138 -23.83 8.42 -11.28
C HIS A 138 -22.75 7.34 -11.38
N GLN A 139 -22.26 7.05 -12.59
CA GLN A 139 -21.18 6.10 -12.82
C GLN A 139 -19.89 6.57 -12.15
N VAL A 140 -19.47 7.81 -12.41
CA VAL A 140 -18.25 8.40 -11.80
C VAL A 140 -18.35 8.43 -10.29
N LYS A 141 -19.52 8.78 -9.72
CA LYS A 141 -19.74 8.72 -8.28
C LYS A 141 -19.50 7.30 -7.73
N GLY A 142 -20.02 6.27 -8.39
CA GLY A 142 -19.79 4.88 -8.00
C GLY A 142 -18.30 4.51 -8.03
N SER A 143 -17.55 4.94 -9.06
CA SER A 143 -16.09 4.76 -9.14
C SER A 143 -15.37 5.51 -8.02
N CYS A 144 -15.81 6.73 -7.66
CA CYS A 144 -15.25 7.47 -6.53
C CYS A 144 -15.52 6.75 -5.19
N ASP A 145 -16.72 6.22 -5.00
CA ASP A 145 -17.07 5.46 -3.78
C ASP A 145 -16.16 4.21 -3.65
N GLN A 146 -15.97 3.44 -4.73
CA GLN A 146 -15.04 2.30 -4.77
C GLN A 146 -13.58 2.71 -4.50
N THR A 147 -13.14 3.82 -5.10
CA THR A 147 -11.78 4.34 -4.90
C THR A 147 -11.55 4.73 -3.45
N ALA A 148 -12.54 5.35 -2.80
CA ALA A 148 -12.45 5.73 -1.39
C ALA A 148 -12.31 4.51 -0.46
N GLU A 149 -13.07 3.43 -0.72
CA GLU A 149 -12.93 2.17 0.00
C GLU A 149 -11.55 1.53 -0.22
N HIS A 150 -11.07 1.54 -1.47
CA HIS A 150 -9.75 1.01 -1.81
C HIS A 150 -8.61 1.80 -1.16
N ILE A 151 -8.66 3.14 -1.15
CA ILE A 151 -7.67 3.99 -0.47
C ILE A 151 -7.54 3.59 1.00
N LYS A 152 -8.66 3.33 1.68
CA LYS A 152 -8.65 2.90 3.07
C LYS A 152 -8.00 1.52 3.22
N ALA A 153 -8.39 0.55 2.40
CA ALA A 153 -7.82 -0.80 2.44
C ALA A 153 -6.31 -0.81 2.14
N GLN A 154 -5.88 -0.02 1.15
CA GLN A 154 -4.48 0.15 0.77
C GLN A 154 -3.69 0.79 1.92
N ALA A 155 -4.18 1.89 2.51
CA ALA A 155 -3.53 2.54 3.64
C ALA A 155 -3.38 1.60 4.85
N GLU A 156 -4.43 0.85 5.19
CA GLU A 156 -4.38 -0.14 6.25
C GLU A 156 -3.38 -1.27 5.96
N GLY A 157 -3.32 -1.75 4.70
CA GLY A 157 -2.33 -2.72 4.23
C GLY A 157 -0.90 -2.20 4.37
N THR A 158 -0.62 -1.01 3.83
CA THR A 158 0.68 -0.36 3.91
C THR A 158 1.13 -0.15 5.36
N VAL A 159 0.23 0.29 6.25
CA VAL A 159 0.56 0.43 7.68
C VAL A 159 0.92 -0.92 8.32
N ARG A 160 0.25 -2.02 7.94
CA ARG A 160 0.60 -3.36 8.46
C ARG A 160 2.01 -3.75 8.02
N THR A 161 2.32 -3.64 6.72
CA THR A 161 3.64 -3.99 6.17
C THR A 161 4.75 -3.13 6.78
N ILE A 162 4.56 -1.81 6.90
CA ILE A 162 5.52 -0.92 7.57
C ILE A 162 5.78 -1.40 9.01
N LYS A 163 4.73 -1.70 9.78
CA LYS A 163 4.89 -2.17 11.15
C LYS A 163 5.60 -3.51 11.24
N GLU A 164 5.36 -4.41 10.29
CA GLU A 164 6.00 -5.72 10.27
C GLU A 164 7.51 -5.62 10.00
N GLU A 165 7.93 -4.81 9.03
CA GLU A 165 9.34 -4.56 8.76
C GLU A 165 10.06 -3.94 9.96
N PHE A 166 9.46 -2.93 10.61
CA PHE A 166 10.06 -2.34 11.81
C PHE A 166 10.13 -3.33 12.98
N ARG A 167 9.11 -4.19 13.17
CA ARG A 167 9.18 -5.24 14.19
C ARG A 167 10.29 -6.24 13.92
N ARG A 168 10.54 -6.58 12.65
CA ARG A 168 11.66 -7.45 12.26
C ARG A 168 13.00 -6.83 12.66
N LEU A 169 13.19 -5.54 12.35
CA LEU A 169 14.42 -4.81 12.72
C LEU A 169 14.59 -4.67 14.25
N HIS A 170 13.52 -4.37 14.98
CA HIS A 170 13.56 -4.27 16.43
C HIS A 170 13.94 -5.60 17.08
N ARG A 171 13.32 -6.71 16.65
CA ARG A 171 13.62 -8.04 17.18
C ARG A 171 15.08 -8.41 17.00
N PHE A 172 15.64 -8.15 15.82
CA PHE A 172 17.06 -8.38 15.58
C PHE A 172 17.95 -7.57 16.52
N LEU A 173 17.63 -6.30 16.75
CA LEU A 173 18.39 -5.44 17.65
C LEU A 173 18.33 -5.96 19.10
N GLU A 174 17.15 -6.39 19.54
CA GLU A 174 16.96 -7.01 20.86
C GLU A 174 17.78 -8.30 20.99
N GLU A 175 17.72 -9.19 19.98
CA GLU A 175 18.48 -10.45 19.95
C GLU A 175 20.00 -10.20 19.97
N GLU A 176 20.51 -9.25 19.18
CA GLU A 176 21.93 -8.86 19.17
C GLU A 176 22.38 -8.23 20.50
N GLU A 177 21.53 -7.41 21.12
CA GLU A 177 21.79 -6.85 22.46
C GLU A 177 21.90 -7.97 23.50
N GLU A 178 20.94 -8.89 23.53
CA GLU A 178 20.92 -10.02 24.46
C GLU A 178 22.15 -10.93 24.29
N LEU A 179 22.51 -11.27 23.05
CA LEU A 179 23.68 -12.10 22.75
C LEU A 179 24.98 -11.47 23.27
N ARG A 180 25.14 -10.15 23.11
CA ARG A 180 26.33 -9.43 23.57
C ARG A 180 26.37 -9.32 25.10
N LEU A 181 25.24 -9.01 25.72
CA LEU A 181 25.14 -9.00 27.19
C LEU A 181 25.41 -10.39 27.78
N ALA A 182 24.94 -11.46 27.14
CA ALA A 182 25.24 -12.82 27.55
C ALA A 182 26.75 -13.14 27.46
N SER A 183 27.40 -12.76 26.36
CA SER A 183 28.85 -12.94 26.21
C SER A 183 29.66 -12.18 27.27
N LEU A 184 29.24 -10.97 27.63
CA LEU A 184 29.85 -10.20 28.72
C LEU A 184 29.68 -10.89 30.08
N ARG A 185 28.46 -11.39 30.38
CA ARG A 185 28.17 -12.12 31.63
C ARG A 185 28.99 -13.40 31.76
N GLU A 186 29.14 -14.15 30.68
CA GLU A 186 29.98 -15.35 30.66
C GLU A 186 31.44 -15.02 30.96
N GLU A 187 31.97 -13.96 30.36
CA GLU A 187 33.34 -13.50 30.62
C GLU A 187 33.52 -13.02 32.07
N GLU A 188 32.55 -12.27 32.61
CA GLU A 188 32.51 -11.85 34.00
C GLU A 188 32.54 -13.05 34.96
N GLU A 189 31.67 -14.04 34.73
CA GLU A 189 31.59 -15.24 35.56
C GLU A 189 32.89 -16.03 35.53
N GLN A 190 33.45 -16.25 34.34
CA GLN A 190 34.72 -16.96 34.16
C GLN A 190 35.86 -16.27 34.90
N LYS A 191 36.03 -14.94 34.71
CA LYS A 191 37.11 -14.17 35.32
C LYS A 191 36.93 -14.05 36.84
N SER A 192 35.70 -13.84 37.31
CA SER A 192 35.37 -13.81 38.73
C SER A 192 35.64 -15.15 39.42
N ARG A 193 35.29 -16.27 38.78
CA ARG A 193 35.56 -17.62 39.31
C ARG A 193 37.05 -17.88 39.45
N ARG A 194 37.84 -17.52 38.43
CA ARG A 194 39.31 -17.66 38.45
C ARG A 194 39.92 -16.84 39.59
N MET A 195 39.46 -15.60 39.78
CA MET A 195 39.93 -14.75 40.87
C MET A 195 39.57 -15.32 42.25
N LYS A 196 38.35 -15.83 42.43
CA LYS A 196 37.95 -16.51 43.68
C LYS A 196 38.86 -17.69 44.03
N GLN A 197 39.17 -18.54 43.04
CA GLN A 197 40.06 -19.69 43.23
C GLN A 197 41.48 -19.24 43.63
N GLN A 198 41.98 -18.16 43.02
CA GLN A 198 43.29 -17.63 43.37
C GLN A 198 43.33 -17.00 44.75
N ILE A 199 42.29 -16.25 45.15
CA ILE A 199 42.15 -15.71 46.51
C ILE A 199 42.16 -16.85 47.52
N GLU A 200 41.45 -17.95 47.25
CA GLU A 200 41.43 -19.11 48.14
C GLU A 200 42.81 -19.79 48.24
N ALA A 201 43.51 -19.96 47.11
CA ALA A 201 44.85 -20.53 47.09
C ALA A 201 45.84 -19.67 47.90
N LEU A 202 45.85 -18.35 47.65
CA LEU A 202 46.69 -17.41 48.40
C LEU A 202 46.31 -17.37 49.88
N SER A 203 45.03 -17.48 50.23
CA SER A 203 44.59 -17.52 51.64
C SER A 203 45.11 -18.76 52.36
N LYS A 204 45.15 -19.92 51.69
CA LYS A 204 45.74 -21.16 52.23
C LYS A 204 47.24 -21.03 52.40
N GLU A 205 47.92 -20.43 51.43
CA GLU A 205 49.35 -20.16 51.48
C GLU A 205 49.72 -19.20 52.61
N ILE A 206 49.01 -18.07 52.73
CA ILE A 206 49.15 -17.10 53.83
C ILE A 206 48.97 -17.81 55.17
N SER A 207 47.97 -18.67 55.31
CA SER A 207 47.71 -19.41 56.56
C SER A 207 48.87 -20.34 56.92
N ALA A 208 49.36 -21.13 55.95
CA ALA A 208 50.49 -22.04 56.16
C ALA A 208 51.78 -21.29 56.54
N LEU A 209 52.11 -20.22 55.80
CA LEU A 209 53.28 -19.38 56.12
C LEU A 209 53.14 -18.72 57.48
N SER A 210 51.96 -18.18 57.82
CA SER A 210 51.70 -17.53 59.12
C SER A 210 51.85 -18.51 60.28
N GLU A 211 51.42 -19.76 60.13
CA GLU A 211 51.60 -20.79 61.16
C GLU A 211 53.06 -21.13 61.39
N THR A 212 53.84 -21.31 60.32
CA THR A 212 55.28 -21.58 60.39
C THR A 212 56.04 -20.42 61.03
N VAL A 213 55.75 -19.18 60.61
CA VAL A 213 56.33 -17.96 61.19
C VAL A 213 56.02 -17.87 62.68
N ARG A 214 54.74 -17.99 63.06
CA ARG A 214 54.30 -17.92 64.46
C ARG A 214 54.96 -19.01 65.33
N ALA A 215 55.09 -20.23 64.81
CA ALA A 215 55.75 -21.32 65.53
C ALA A 215 57.23 -21.04 65.75
N ALA A 216 57.94 -20.56 64.73
CA ALA A 216 59.35 -20.19 64.82
C ALA A 216 59.57 -19.00 65.79
N GLU A 217 58.76 -17.94 65.68
CA GLU A 217 58.81 -16.78 66.58
C GLU A 217 58.57 -17.17 68.04
N LYS A 218 57.66 -18.12 68.31
CA LYS A 218 57.41 -18.62 69.67
C LYS A 218 58.64 -19.32 70.24
N GLN A 219 59.34 -20.12 69.43
CA GLN A 219 60.55 -20.81 69.87
C GLN A 219 61.72 -19.84 70.09
N LEU A 220 61.85 -18.80 69.26
CA LEU A 220 62.85 -17.74 69.44
C LEU A 220 62.69 -16.96 70.76
N ARG A 221 61.49 -16.96 71.35
CA ARG A 221 61.21 -16.32 72.65
C ARG A 221 61.37 -17.26 73.85
N ALA A 222 61.70 -18.54 73.62
CA ALA A 222 61.87 -19.50 74.71
C ALA A 222 63.19 -19.26 75.48
N PRO A 223 63.29 -19.64 76.76
CA PRO A 223 64.54 -19.60 77.51
C PRO A 223 65.63 -20.44 76.83
N ASP A 224 66.90 -20.01 76.97
CA ASP A 224 68.05 -20.54 76.21
C ASP A 224 68.11 -22.07 76.15
N VAL A 225 67.93 -22.76 77.28
CA VAL A 225 68.00 -24.23 77.34
C VAL A 225 66.88 -24.88 76.50
N SER A 226 65.64 -24.42 76.65
CA SER A 226 64.48 -24.95 75.90
C SER A 226 64.53 -24.58 74.41
N PHE A 227 65.12 -23.42 74.08
CA PHE A 227 65.40 -23.05 72.70
C PHE A 227 66.42 -24.01 72.08
N LEU A 228 67.55 -24.26 72.75
CA LEU A 228 68.59 -25.16 72.23
C LEU A 228 68.10 -26.60 72.04
N GLU A 229 67.26 -27.11 72.95
CA GLU A 229 66.64 -28.45 72.83
C GLU A 229 65.71 -28.56 71.61
N SER A 230 65.00 -27.49 71.27
CA SER A 230 64.01 -27.49 70.19
C SER A 230 64.49 -26.83 68.89
N PHE A 231 65.71 -26.27 68.87
CA PHE A 231 66.29 -25.52 67.76
C PHE A 231 66.33 -26.35 66.47
N LYS A 232 66.77 -27.61 66.56
CA LYS A 232 66.89 -28.47 65.37
C LYS A 232 65.53 -28.68 64.70
N ALA A 233 64.49 -28.95 65.48
CA ALA A 233 63.12 -29.13 64.98
C ALA A 233 62.51 -27.81 64.46
N ALA A 234 62.87 -26.67 65.04
CA ALA A 234 62.47 -25.34 64.57
C ALA A 234 63.10 -25.02 63.20
N ALA A 235 64.41 -25.22 63.10
CA ALA A 235 65.19 -24.97 61.89
C ALA A 235 64.76 -25.89 60.75
N GLU A 236 64.56 -27.18 61.02
CA GLU A 236 64.04 -28.13 60.02
C GLU A 236 62.65 -27.71 59.50
N ARG A 237 61.75 -27.25 60.38
CA ARG A 237 60.42 -26.78 59.97
C ARG A 237 60.46 -25.56 59.05
N VAL A 238 61.34 -24.59 59.35
CA VAL A 238 61.51 -23.39 58.52
C VAL A 238 62.21 -23.74 57.21
N GLN A 239 63.22 -24.62 57.23
CA GLN A 239 63.95 -25.05 56.03
C GLN A 239 63.10 -25.93 55.10
N GLN A 240 62.19 -26.74 55.64
CA GLN A 240 61.26 -27.56 54.86
C GLN A 240 60.08 -26.75 54.30
N GLN A 241 59.86 -25.52 54.78
CA GLN A 241 58.87 -24.63 54.19
C GLN A 241 59.35 -24.19 52.81
N HIS A 242 58.75 -24.73 51.77
CA HIS A 242 58.99 -24.28 50.39
C HIS A 242 58.56 -22.82 50.28
N LEU A 243 59.46 -21.94 49.83
CA LEU A 243 59.14 -20.57 49.43
C LEU A 243 58.46 -20.65 48.06
N PRO A 244 57.16 -20.37 47.95
CA PRO A 244 56.49 -20.37 46.64
C PRO A 244 57.04 -19.23 45.79
N ASP A 245 56.86 -19.34 44.46
CA ASP A 245 57.15 -18.22 43.56
C ASP A 245 56.35 -16.98 43.99
N ASP A 246 56.92 -15.79 43.74
CA ASP A 246 56.26 -14.53 44.08
C ASP A 246 54.82 -14.50 43.52
N PRO A 247 53.79 -14.22 44.36
CA PRO A 247 52.41 -14.18 43.89
C PRO A 247 52.22 -13.18 42.75
N GLN A 248 51.75 -13.66 41.59
CA GLN A 248 51.44 -12.80 40.45
C GLN A 248 49.95 -12.78 40.13
N LEU A 249 49.48 -11.62 39.68
CA LEU A 249 48.16 -11.48 39.08
C LEU A 249 48.12 -12.21 37.72
N PRO A 250 47.07 -13.00 37.43
CA PRO A 250 46.95 -13.64 36.14
C PRO A 250 46.79 -12.59 35.05
N SER A 251 47.47 -12.80 33.92
CA SER A 251 47.22 -12.02 32.72
C SER A 251 45.75 -12.14 32.29
N GLY A 252 45.16 -11.01 31.86
CA GLY A 252 43.76 -10.96 31.40
C GLY A 252 42.71 -11.04 32.50
N ALA A 253 43.03 -10.66 33.74
CA ALA A 253 42.09 -10.73 34.88
C ALA A 253 40.87 -9.80 34.77
N LEU A 254 41.02 -8.65 34.08
CA LEU A 254 39.95 -7.67 33.90
C LEU A 254 39.11 -7.98 32.66
N ILE A 255 37.88 -7.49 32.63
CA ILE A 255 37.01 -7.55 31.44
C ILE A 255 37.70 -6.92 30.23
N ASP A 256 37.63 -7.60 29.09
CA ASP A 256 38.09 -7.08 27.81
C ASP A 256 37.05 -6.13 27.22
N VAL A 257 37.02 -4.90 27.74
CA VAL A 257 36.06 -3.88 27.31
C VAL A 257 36.16 -3.60 25.81
N ALA A 258 37.37 -3.66 25.24
CA ALA A 258 37.59 -3.41 23.82
C ALA A 258 36.95 -4.49 22.95
N LYS A 259 37.00 -5.76 23.36
CA LYS A 259 36.29 -6.86 22.68
C LYS A 259 34.77 -6.65 22.63
N HIS A 260 34.17 -6.10 23.69
CA HIS A 260 32.71 -5.91 23.77
C HIS A 260 32.21 -4.62 23.12
N LEU A 261 32.94 -3.51 23.28
CA LEU A 261 32.51 -2.18 22.80
C LEU A 261 33.19 -1.75 21.49
N GLY A 262 34.30 -2.39 21.11
CA GLY A 262 35.04 -2.05 19.90
C GLY A 262 34.18 -2.17 18.65
N ASN A 263 33.98 -1.05 17.96
CA ASN A 263 33.14 -0.96 16.76
C ASN A 263 31.72 -1.54 16.94
N LEU A 264 31.17 -1.49 18.16
CA LEU A 264 29.88 -2.13 18.48
C LEU A 264 28.77 -1.74 17.50
N SER A 265 28.49 -0.45 17.34
CA SER A 265 27.44 0.04 16.44
C SER A 265 27.68 -0.35 14.99
N PHE A 266 28.93 -0.28 14.52
CA PHE A 266 29.31 -0.66 13.16
C PHE A 266 29.11 -2.16 12.91
N ASN A 267 29.51 -3.01 13.86
CA ASN A 267 29.36 -4.46 13.75
C ASN A 267 27.88 -4.87 13.72
N VAL A 268 27.06 -4.32 14.64
CA VAL A 268 25.61 -4.55 14.67
C VAL A 268 24.96 -4.12 13.35
N TRP A 269 25.29 -2.93 12.85
CA TRP A 269 24.77 -2.46 11.56
C TRP A 269 25.24 -3.32 10.39
N THR A 270 26.50 -3.78 10.39
CA THR A 270 27.05 -4.66 9.35
C THR A 270 26.33 -6.00 9.34
N GLN A 271 25.98 -6.56 10.49
CA GLN A 271 25.16 -7.79 10.58
C GLN A 271 23.72 -7.55 10.13
N MET A 272 23.13 -6.40 10.52
CA MET A 272 21.77 -6.02 10.11
C MET A 272 21.60 -5.94 8.60
N LYS A 273 22.69 -5.61 7.89
CA LYS A 273 22.73 -5.55 6.43
C LYS A 273 22.30 -6.84 5.74
N ASP A 274 22.57 -7.99 6.34
CA ASP A 274 22.18 -9.29 5.77
C ASP A 274 20.68 -9.56 5.92
N MET A 275 19.97 -8.78 6.73
CA MET A 275 18.50 -8.86 6.86
C MET A 275 17.74 -7.97 5.88
N VAL A 276 18.41 -6.97 5.30
CA VAL A 276 17.77 -6.00 4.42
C VAL A 276 18.11 -6.30 2.96
N SER A 277 17.11 -6.27 2.10
CA SER A 277 17.26 -6.37 0.66
C SER A 277 17.13 -4.98 0.04
N TYR A 278 18.01 -4.65 -0.90
CA TYR A 278 17.89 -3.46 -1.72
C TYR A 278 17.54 -3.88 -3.14
N SER A 279 16.40 -3.41 -3.66
CA SER A 279 16.02 -3.60 -5.05
C SER A 279 16.18 -2.29 -5.81
N PRO A 280 16.87 -2.27 -6.95
CA PRO A 280 17.05 -1.07 -7.77
C PRO A 280 15.75 -0.62 -8.46
N VAL A 281 14.75 -1.51 -8.53
CA VAL A 281 13.43 -1.22 -9.08
C VAL A 281 12.36 -1.72 -8.11
N ILE A 282 11.36 -0.87 -7.86
CA ILE A 282 10.16 -1.17 -7.08
C ILE A 282 8.97 -1.03 -8.03
N LEU A 283 8.07 -2.00 -8.07
CA LEU A 283 6.89 -1.99 -8.93
C LEU A 283 5.77 -1.15 -8.31
N ASP A 284 5.03 -0.40 -9.13
CA ASP A 284 3.90 0.41 -8.67
C ASP A 284 2.55 -0.34 -8.79
N PRO A 285 1.91 -0.73 -7.68
CA PRO A 285 0.60 -1.40 -7.69
C PRO A 285 -0.52 -0.58 -8.36
N ASN A 286 -0.40 0.76 -8.38
CA ASN A 286 -1.42 1.63 -8.96
C ASN A 286 -1.40 1.60 -10.49
N THR A 287 -0.30 1.16 -11.09
CA THR A 287 -0.15 0.99 -12.55
C THR A 287 -0.50 -0.43 -13.00
N ALA A 288 -0.45 -1.40 -12.09
CA ALA A 288 -0.58 -2.81 -12.40
C ALA A 288 -1.96 -3.17 -12.96
N HIS A 289 -1.96 -3.99 -14.01
CA HIS A 289 -3.18 -4.58 -14.55
C HIS A 289 -3.93 -5.43 -13.49
N PRO A 290 -5.27 -5.41 -13.43
CA PRO A 290 -6.03 -6.12 -12.39
C PRO A 290 -5.81 -7.64 -12.32
N ASP A 291 -5.35 -8.26 -13.42
CA ASP A 291 -4.99 -9.69 -13.48
C ASP A 291 -3.54 -9.98 -13.02
N LEU A 292 -2.82 -9.00 -12.47
CA LEU A 292 -1.48 -9.19 -11.92
C LEU A 292 -1.46 -9.03 -10.40
N VAL A 293 -0.82 -9.98 -9.72
CA VAL A 293 -0.54 -9.88 -8.28
C VAL A 293 0.94 -9.59 -8.09
N LEU A 294 1.22 -8.55 -7.30
CA LEU A 294 2.57 -8.18 -6.88
C LEU A 294 2.93 -8.87 -5.56
N THR A 295 4.22 -9.11 -5.34
CA THR A 295 4.74 -9.53 -4.03
C THR A 295 4.66 -8.40 -3.01
N GLU A 296 4.68 -8.73 -1.72
CA GLU A 296 4.59 -7.73 -0.63
C GLU A 296 5.74 -6.72 -0.64
N ASP A 297 6.94 -7.17 -1.04
CA ASP A 297 8.12 -6.32 -1.20
C ASP A 297 8.11 -5.49 -2.50
N LEU A 298 7.06 -5.62 -3.32
CA LEU A 298 6.86 -4.92 -4.59
C LEU A 298 7.98 -5.17 -5.63
N THR A 299 8.74 -6.25 -5.49
CA THR A 299 9.83 -6.60 -6.43
C THR A 299 9.43 -7.68 -7.43
N GLY A 300 8.33 -8.39 -7.19
CA GLY A 300 7.88 -9.50 -8.03
C GLY A 300 6.45 -9.37 -8.49
N VAL A 301 6.14 -10.03 -9.60
CA VAL A 301 4.83 -10.01 -10.25
C VAL A 301 4.52 -11.33 -10.92
N ARG A 302 3.24 -11.75 -10.85
CA ARG A 302 2.71 -12.93 -11.53
C ARG A 302 1.28 -12.73 -11.97
N GLN A 303 0.80 -13.59 -12.86
CA GLN A 303 -0.62 -13.63 -13.19
C GLN A 303 -1.46 -14.16 -12.01
N ALA A 304 -2.54 -13.46 -11.72
CA ALA A 304 -3.56 -13.84 -10.76
C ALA A 304 -4.39 -15.04 -11.29
N GLU A 305 -4.92 -15.87 -10.39
CA GLU A 305 -5.92 -16.88 -10.77
C GLU A 305 -7.27 -16.25 -11.13
N LYS A 306 -7.56 -15.10 -10.52
CA LYS A 306 -8.79 -14.33 -10.73
C LYS A 306 -8.44 -12.85 -10.81
N LYS A 307 -9.14 -12.15 -11.69
CA LYS A 307 -9.07 -10.70 -11.80
C LYS A 307 -9.37 -10.05 -10.45
N GLN A 308 -8.49 -9.17 -10.01
CA GLN A 308 -8.70 -8.43 -8.77
C GLN A 308 -9.75 -7.33 -8.96
N GLU A 309 -10.52 -7.08 -7.90
CA GLU A 309 -11.46 -5.97 -7.83
C GLU A 309 -10.73 -4.68 -7.43
N LEU A 310 -9.94 -4.15 -8.36
CA LEU A 310 -9.24 -2.87 -8.19
C LEU A 310 -10.06 -1.74 -8.80
N PRO A 311 -10.12 -0.56 -8.16
CA PRO A 311 -10.71 0.61 -8.78
C PRO A 311 -9.92 1.02 -10.02
N ASP A 312 -10.62 1.57 -11.00
CA ASP A 312 -9.98 2.20 -12.15
C ASP A 312 -9.36 3.54 -11.72
N ASN A 313 -8.20 3.84 -12.26
CA ASN A 313 -7.51 5.13 -12.13
C ASN A 313 -6.80 5.45 -13.47
N PRO A 314 -6.38 6.71 -13.72
CA PRO A 314 -5.68 7.07 -14.95
C PRO A 314 -4.38 6.30 -15.19
N GLU A 315 -3.66 5.93 -14.13
CA GLU A 315 -2.32 5.34 -14.18
C GLU A 315 -2.32 3.85 -14.53
N ARG A 316 -3.45 3.15 -14.28
CA ARG A 316 -3.56 1.70 -14.43
C ARG A 316 -3.55 1.26 -15.88
N ILE A 317 -2.66 0.33 -16.19
CA ILE A 317 -2.61 -0.38 -17.47
C ILE A 317 -3.81 -1.34 -17.54
N ASP A 318 -4.64 -1.20 -18.57
CA ASP A 318 -5.91 -1.95 -18.71
C ASP A 318 -5.93 -2.96 -19.88
N HIS A 319 -4.98 -2.85 -20.81
CA HIS A 319 -4.95 -3.67 -22.02
C HIS A 319 -3.93 -4.82 -21.95
N PHE A 320 -2.73 -4.55 -21.43
CA PHE A 320 -1.67 -5.54 -21.30
C PHE A 320 -1.54 -5.99 -19.84
N PHE A 321 -1.21 -7.27 -19.61
CA PHE A 321 -0.93 -7.82 -18.28
C PHE A 321 0.42 -7.31 -17.76
N SER A 322 0.48 -6.02 -17.42
CA SER A 322 1.74 -5.32 -17.19
C SER A 322 1.70 -4.37 -16.01
N VAL A 323 2.88 -4.01 -15.55
CA VAL A 323 3.15 -3.09 -14.44
C VAL A 323 4.45 -2.35 -14.74
N VAL A 324 4.58 -1.13 -14.23
CA VAL A 324 5.83 -0.35 -14.34
C VAL A 324 6.48 -0.13 -12.98
N GLY A 325 7.75 0.29 -13.01
CA GLY A 325 8.45 0.77 -11.82
C GLY A 325 7.79 2.03 -11.24
N SER A 326 7.99 2.27 -9.94
CA SER A 326 7.50 3.45 -9.22
C SER A 326 8.32 4.70 -9.52
N GLU A 327 9.55 4.54 -9.98
CA GLU A 327 10.46 5.63 -10.35
C GLU A 327 10.83 5.55 -11.82
N ALA A 328 10.95 6.73 -12.45
CA ALA A 328 11.39 6.87 -13.83
C ALA A 328 12.83 7.37 -13.87
N PHE A 329 13.56 6.95 -14.90
CA PHE A 329 14.90 7.43 -15.20
C PHE A 329 14.86 8.54 -16.24
N ASP A 330 15.59 9.62 -15.99
CA ASP A 330 15.68 10.78 -16.89
C ASP A 330 17.12 11.24 -17.16
N SER A 331 18.12 10.49 -16.69
CA SER A 331 19.55 10.72 -16.92
C SER A 331 20.39 9.55 -16.42
N GLY A 332 21.65 9.46 -16.85
CA GLY A 332 22.64 8.51 -16.34
C GLY A 332 22.45 7.06 -16.78
N SER A 333 23.26 6.18 -16.19
CA SER A 333 23.23 4.74 -16.47
C SER A 333 22.64 3.95 -15.30
N HIS A 334 21.66 3.10 -15.59
CA HIS A 334 20.91 2.29 -14.64
C HIS A 334 20.97 0.81 -15.04
N SER A 335 21.01 -0.09 -14.06
CA SER A 335 20.93 -1.51 -14.33
C SER A 335 20.20 -2.25 -13.21
N TRP A 336 19.37 -3.20 -13.63
CA TRP A 336 18.69 -4.13 -12.73
C TRP A 336 18.66 -5.51 -13.37
N GLU A 337 18.59 -6.54 -12.53
CA GLU A 337 18.48 -7.92 -12.99
C GLU A 337 17.10 -8.46 -12.65
N VAL A 338 16.56 -9.30 -13.53
CA VAL A 338 15.23 -9.88 -13.40
C VAL A 338 15.32 -11.39 -13.48
N GLU A 339 14.90 -12.07 -12.42
CA GLU A 339 14.76 -13.52 -12.32
C GLU A 339 13.56 -13.97 -13.14
N VAL A 340 13.83 -14.76 -14.17
CA VAL A 340 12.84 -15.24 -15.16
C VAL A 340 12.78 -16.78 -15.22
N ARG A 341 13.52 -17.46 -14.35
CA ARG A 341 13.59 -18.92 -14.27
C ARG A 341 12.18 -19.52 -14.20
N ASP A 342 11.95 -20.56 -15.00
CA ASP A 342 10.70 -21.32 -15.09
C ASP A 342 9.46 -20.51 -15.55
N ASN A 343 9.60 -19.22 -15.82
CA ASN A 343 8.52 -18.42 -16.40
C ASN A 343 8.41 -18.69 -17.91
N SER A 344 7.23 -19.14 -18.33
CA SER A 344 6.97 -19.56 -19.71
C SER A 344 6.69 -18.40 -20.67
N ALA A 345 6.35 -17.21 -20.16
CA ALA A 345 5.97 -16.10 -21.00
C ALA A 345 6.02 -14.73 -20.29
N TYR A 346 6.86 -13.84 -20.81
CA TYR A 346 7.12 -12.54 -20.20
C TYR A 346 7.61 -11.48 -21.17
N VAL A 347 7.55 -10.22 -20.72
CA VAL A 347 8.10 -9.07 -21.42
C VAL A 347 8.86 -8.20 -20.43
N LEU A 348 10.10 -7.85 -20.77
CA LEU A 348 10.94 -6.93 -20.02
C LEU A 348 11.29 -5.74 -20.90
N GLY A 349 11.35 -4.55 -20.34
CA GLY A 349 11.66 -3.37 -21.12
C GLY A 349 11.60 -2.06 -20.36
N VAL A 350 11.48 -0.98 -21.12
CA VAL A 350 11.22 0.35 -20.58
C VAL A 350 10.10 1.03 -21.35
N LEU A 351 9.29 1.80 -20.63
CA LEU A 351 8.14 2.51 -21.15
C LEU A 351 8.31 4.02 -20.91
N THR A 352 8.11 4.84 -21.94
CA THR A 352 8.09 6.30 -21.78
C THR A 352 7.02 6.75 -20.79
N ASP A 353 7.28 7.86 -20.14
CA ASP A 353 6.30 8.60 -19.36
C ASP A 353 5.25 9.23 -20.29
N SER A 354 4.26 8.44 -20.69
CA SER A 354 3.11 8.92 -21.46
C SER A 354 1.87 8.93 -20.57
N ASN A 355 1.06 9.98 -20.74
CA ASN A 355 -0.25 10.08 -20.08
C ASN A 355 -1.26 9.05 -20.62
N GLN A 356 -0.91 8.30 -21.67
CA GLN A 356 -1.79 7.30 -22.27
C GLN A 356 -1.43 5.89 -21.76
N ARG A 357 -1.98 5.55 -20.59
CA ARG A 357 -1.87 4.20 -19.99
C ARG A 357 -3.04 3.28 -20.37
N LYS A 358 -4.04 3.81 -21.08
CA LYS A 358 -5.26 3.11 -21.47
C LYS A 358 -5.24 2.67 -22.93
N GLY A 359 -5.78 1.49 -23.17
CA GLY A 359 -5.82 0.89 -24.49
C GLY A 359 -4.44 0.48 -24.95
N ILE A 360 -4.19 0.63 -26.25
CA ILE A 360 -3.04 0.02 -26.87
C ILE A 360 -1.78 0.90 -26.73
N ILE A 361 -0.91 0.53 -25.78
CA ILE A 361 0.34 1.25 -25.42
C ILE A 361 1.53 0.83 -26.32
N TRP A 362 1.42 0.93 -27.65
CA TRP A 362 2.59 0.71 -28.54
C TRP A 362 3.57 1.89 -28.57
N PRO A 363 3.15 3.17 -28.54
CA PRO A 363 4.08 4.28 -28.62
C PRO A 363 4.94 4.36 -27.34
N GLY A 364 6.27 4.30 -27.49
CA GLY A 364 7.22 4.53 -26.39
C GLY A 364 7.62 3.30 -25.56
N LEU A 365 7.34 2.08 -26.03
CA LEU A 365 7.77 0.84 -25.38
C LEU A 365 8.88 0.13 -26.15
N TRP A 366 10.04 -0.03 -25.52
CA TRP A 366 11.13 -0.90 -25.99
C TRP A 366 11.17 -2.15 -25.15
N ARG A 367 11.08 -3.32 -25.78
CA ARG A 367 10.86 -4.57 -25.04
C ARG A 367 11.49 -5.79 -25.66
N LEU A 368 11.98 -6.65 -24.78
CA LEU A 368 12.35 -8.04 -25.03
C LEU A 368 11.19 -8.93 -24.54
N MET A 369 10.61 -9.70 -25.44
CA MET A 369 9.53 -10.64 -25.17
C MET A 369 10.06 -12.07 -25.27
N PHE A 370 9.71 -12.91 -24.30
CA PHE A 370 9.89 -14.35 -24.35
C PHE A 370 8.53 -15.02 -24.34
N CYS A 371 8.26 -15.89 -25.31
CA CYS A 371 7.03 -16.69 -25.34
C CYS A 371 7.24 -17.93 -26.19
N GLY A 372 6.78 -19.09 -25.72
CA GLY A 372 6.84 -20.34 -26.49
C GLY A 372 8.26 -20.83 -26.79
N GLY A 373 9.26 -20.43 -25.98
CA GLY A 373 10.67 -20.79 -26.16
C GLY A 373 11.44 -19.86 -27.10
N GLU A 374 10.82 -18.82 -27.63
CA GLU A 374 11.43 -17.87 -28.55
C GLU A 374 11.55 -16.48 -27.94
N TYR A 375 12.63 -15.76 -28.29
CA TYR A 375 12.83 -14.37 -27.94
C TYR A 375 12.55 -13.46 -29.13
N LYS A 376 11.81 -12.38 -28.87
CA LYS A 376 11.51 -11.33 -29.86
C LYS A 376 11.75 -9.97 -29.25
N THR A 377 12.26 -9.05 -30.06
CA THR A 377 12.44 -7.66 -29.68
C THR A 377 11.41 -6.82 -30.41
N LEU A 378 10.78 -5.89 -29.71
CA LEU A 378 9.83 -4.95 -30.31
C LEU A 378 10.18 -3.55 -29.84
N SER A 379 10.08 -2.59 -30.77
CA SER A 379 10.24 -1.17 -30.49
C SER A 379 8.99 -0.41 -30.96
N PRO A 380 8.84 0.89 -30.63
CA PRO A 380 7.69 1.65 -31.08
C PRO A 380 7.55 1.74 -32.61
N LEU A 381 8.66 1.57 -33.34
CA LEU A 381 8.73 1.73 -34.80
C LEU A 381 8.87 0.39 -35.55
N ASP A 382 9.04 -0.73 -34.85
CA ASP A 382 9.32 -2.04 -35.45
C ASP A 382 8.39 -3.11 -34.88
N THR A 383 7.74 -3.86 -35.79
CA THR A 383 6.86 -5.01 -35.48
C THR A 383 7.59 -6.23 -34.94
N GLY A 384 8.92 -6.22 -34.99
CA GLY A 384 9.76 -7.01 -34.12
C GLY A 384 10.69 -7.98 -34.83
N SER A 385 11.85 -8.20 -34.21
CA SER A 385 12.93 -9.05 -34.71
C SER A 385 13.15 -10.24 -33.79
N ASP A 386 13.23 -11.44 -34.36
CA ASP A 386 13.57 -12.65 -33.62
C ASP A 386 15.03 -12.56 -33.12
N VAL A 387 15.24 -12.91 -31.86
CA VAL A 387 16.56 -12.91 -31.22
C VAL A 387 17.00 -14.35 -30.98
N LYS A 388 18.19 -14.70 -31.45
CA LYS A 388 18.79 -16.00 -31.18
C LYS A 388 19.45 -15.99 -29.81
N VAL A 389 18.92 -16.80 -28.92
CA VAL A 389 19.48 -17.02 -27.58
C VAL A 389 19.86 -18.51 -27.49
N THR A 390 21.14 -18.80 -27.25
CA THR A 390 21.70 -20.16 -27.32
C THR A 390 21.19 -21.06 -26.18
N LYS A 391 21.07 -20.50 -24.98
CA LYS A 391 20.57 -21.14 -23.78
C LYS A 391 19.62 -20.19 -23.07
N ASN A 392 18.48 -20.69 -22.60
CA ASN A 392 17.52 -19.85 -21.91
C ASN A 392 18.12 -19.28 -20.60
N PRO A 393 18.25 -17.97 -20.44
CA PRO A 393 18.76 -17.36 -19.22
C PRO A 393 17.80 -17.59 -18.05
N GLU A 394 18.35 -17.81 -16.87
CA GLU A 394 17.56 -17.84 -15.62
C GLU A 394 17.35 -16.44 -15.06
N LYS A 395 18.25 -15.51 -15.41
CA LYS A 395 18.21 -14.11 -15.00
C LYS A 395 18.66 -13.20 -16.14
N ILE A 396 17.87 -12.17 -16.44
CA ILE A 396 18.17 -11.18 -17.49
C ILE A 396 18.58 -9.86 -16.84
N ARG A 397 19.75 -9.35 -17.20
CA ARG A 397 20.18 -8.00 -16.84
C ARG A 397 19.66 -7.02 -17.88
N VAL A 398 18.95 -6.02 -17.40
CA VAL A 398 18.54 -4.86 -18.19
C VAL A 398 19.47 -3.70 -17.84
N GLN A 399 20.03 -3.06 -18.86
CA GLN A 399 20.92 -1.92 -18.71
C GLN A 399 20.42 -0.77 -19.57
N LEU A 400 20.04 0.32 -18.92
CA LEU A 400 19.64 1.56 -19.55
C LEU A 400 20.77 2.58 -19.40
N ASP A 401 21.36 2.98 -20.51
CA ASP A 401 22.19 4.18 -20.59
C ASP A 401 21.32 5.28 -21.20
N TRP A 402 20.76 6.14 -20.35
CA TRP A 402 19.83 7.16 -20.79
C TRP A 402 20.56 8.24 -21.61
N ASP A 403 21.77 8.63 -21.16
CA ASP A 403 22.57 9.69 -21.77
C ASP A 403 23.07 9.31 -23.17
N GLU A 404 23.53 8.06 -23.34
CA GLU A 404 23.98 7.53 -24.64
C GLU A 404 22.84 6.92 -25.48
N GLY A 405 21.61 6.90 -24.96
CA GLY A 405 20.46 6.42 -25.71
C GLY A 405 20.45 4.91 -25.96
N ARG A 406 20.93 4.09 -25.02
CA ARG A 406 21.06 2.64 -25.19
C ARG A 406 20.27 1.84 -24.16
N LEU A 407 19.46 0.89 -24.62
CA LEU A 407 18.83 -0.12 -23.76
C LEU A 407 19.32 -1.50 -24.17
N SER A 408 20.08 -2.15 -23.28
CA SER A 408 20.73 -3.43 -23.55
C SER A 408 20.21 -4.53 -22.63
N PHE A 409 20.15 -5.76 -23.14
CA PHE A 409 19.73 -6.96 -22.43
C PHE A 409 20.84 -8.00 -22.49
N PHE A 410 21.12 -8.63 -21.36
CA PHE A 410 22.15 -9.67 -21.22
C PHE A 410 21.64 -10.84 -20.40
N ASP A 411 22.14 -12.04 -20.68
CA ASP A 411 22.11 -13.13 -19.72
C ASP A 411 23.04 -12.76 -18.55
N SER A 412 22.51 -12.70 -17.33
CA SER A 412 23.27 -12.24 -16.16
C SER A 412 24.36 -13.22 -15.75
N ASP A 413 24.15 -14.52 -15.98
CA ASP A 413 25.04 -15.58 -15.48
C ASP A 413 26.22 -15.81 -16.44
N THR A 414 25.97 -15.75 -17.74
CA THR A 414 27.00 -15.93 -18.78
C THR A 414 27.59 -14.61 -19.28
N ASN A 415 26.94 -13.49 -18.95
CA ASN A 415 27.22 -12.17 -19.51
C ASN A 415 27.12 -12.13 -21.05
N GLU A 416 26.39 -13.08 -21.65
CA GLU A 416 26.10 -13.10 -23.08
C GLU A 416 25.13 -11.98 -23.45
N HIS A 417 25.44 -11.26 -24.52
CA HIS A 417 24.58 -10.21 -25.05
C HIS A 417 23.36 -10.81 -25.75
N ILE A 418 22.17 -10.29 -25.42
CA ILE A 418 20.91 -10.70 -26.04
C ILE A 418 20.51 -9.68 -27.11
N HIS A 419 20.36 -8.41 -26.73
CA HIS A 419 19.93 -7.36 -27.67
C HIS A 419 20.27 -5.95 -27.16
N THR A 420 20.38 -4.98 -28.07
CA THR A 420 20.52 -3.56 -27.74
C THR A 420 19.62 -2.72 -28.65
N PHE A 421 18.74 -1.93 -28.04
CA PHE A 421 18.08 -0.81 -28.72
C PHE A 421 18.95 0.44 -28.61
N THR A 422 19.02 1.21 -29.70
CA THR A 422 19.66 2.53 -29.71
C THR A 422 18.62 3.54 -30.15
N ASN A 423 18.39 4.57 -29.34
CA ASN A 423 17.45 5.64 -29.63
C ASN A 423 17.79 6.91 -28.82
N THR A 424 17.43 8.08 -29.34
CA THR A 424 17.51 9.31 -28.54
C THR A 424 16.33 9.37 -27.59
N PHE A 425 16.55 9.04 -26.32
CA PHE A 425 15.54 9.20 -25.28
C PHE A 425 15.36 10.68 -24.92
N THR A 426 14.13 11.10 -24.72
CA THR A 426 13.76 12.49 -24.43
C THR A 426 12.81 12.55 -23.24
N ASP A 427 11.86 11.63 -23.21
CA ASP A 427 10.98 11.41 -22.05
C ASP A 427 11.65 10.57 -20.96
N LYS A 428 11.09 10.64 -19.75
CA LYS A 428 11.47 9.74 -18.66
C LYS A 428 11.08 8.30 -19.01
N LEU A 429 11.87 7.34 -18.55
CA LEU A 429 11.69 5.93 -18.82
C LEU A 429 11.43 5.15 -17.55
N PHE A 430 10.32 4.43 -17.50
CA PHE A 430 10.01 3.51 -16.41
C PHE A 430 10.41 2.08 -16.78
N PRO A 431 11.00 1.31 -15.85
CA PRO A 431 11.07 -0.14 -15.98
C PRO A 431 9.68 -0.71 -16.27
N TYR A 432 9.62 -1.67 -17.18
CA TYR A 432 8.37 -2.30 -17.61
C TYR A 432 8.47 -3.82 -17.48
N ILE A 433 7.48 -4.43 -16.84
CA ILE A 433 7.34 -5.88 -16.73
C ILE A 433 5.93 -6.29 -17.14
N SER A 434 5.84 -7.34 -17.95
CA SER A 434 4.58 -8.02 -18.26
C SER A 434 4.76 -9.52 -18.13
N THR A 435 3.74 -10.20 -17.63
CA THR A 435 3.69 -11.67 -17.64
C THR A 435 2.26 -12.17 -17.68
N TRP A 436 2.08 -13.31 -18.31
CA TRP A 436 0.83 -14.09 -18.30
C TRP A 436 1.13 -15.54 -17.89
N SER A 437 2.12 -15.69 -17.01
CA SER A 437 2.44 -16.94 -16.34
C SER A 437 2.08 -16.84 -14.86
N HIS A 438 1.71 -17.98 -14.27
CA HIS A 438 1.52 -18.09 -12.82
C HIS A 438 2.83 -18.16 -12.05
N VAL A 439 3.95 -18.48 -12.74
CA VAL A 439 5.29 -18.43 -12.16
C VAL A 439 5.71 -16.96 -12.04
N PRO A 440 6.12 -16.48 -10.85
CA PRO A 440 6.48 -15.08 -10.67
C PRO A 440 7.78 -14.73 -11.38
N ILE A 441 7.83 -13.48 -11.85
CA ILE A 441 9.05 -12.78 -12.23
C ILE A 441 9.45 -11.91 -11.06
N LYS A 442 10.74 -11.86 -10.73
CA LYS A 442 11.23 -11.09 -9.59
C LYS A 442 12.43 -10.23 -9.97
N ILE A 443 12.43 -8.96 -9.55
CA ILE A 443 13.61 -8.11 -9.62
C ILE A 443 14.60 -8.60 -8.55
N ALA A 444 15.82 -8.93 -8.98
CA ALA A 444 16.85 -9.44 -8.10
C ALA A 444 17.34 -8.33 -7.15
N ALA A 445 17.44 -8.66 -5.87
CA ALA A 445 18.03 -7.77 -4.89
C ALA A 445 19.54 -7.63 -5.12
N LEU A 446 20.05 -6.41 -4.98
CA LEU A 446 21.48 -6.14 -5.05
C LEU A 446 22.13 -6.39 -3.69
N LYS A 447 23.35 -6.93 -3.73
CA LYS A 447 24.19 -7.05 -2.54
C LYS A 447 24.75 -5.68 -2.20
N VAL A 448 24.30 -5.11 -1.09
CA VAL A 448 24.89 -3.87 -0.57
C VAL A 448 26.33 -4.17 -0.15
N SER A 449 27.27 -3.24 -0.31
CA SER A 449 28.64 -3.32 0.21
C SER A 449 28.99 -2.05 0.96
N VAL A 450 29.91 -2.15 1.92
CA VAL A 450 30.34 -1.00 2.73
C VAL A 450 31.85 -0.97 2.67
N THR A 451 32.39 0.15 2.21
CA THR A 451 33.83 0.37 2.09
C THR A 451 34.26 1.43 3.10
N THR A 452 35.33 1.14 3.84
CA THR A 452 36.01 2.14 4.66
C THR A 452 37.12 2.78 3.83
N GLU A 453 37.16 4.10 3.78
CA GLU A 453 38.25 4.81 3.14
C GLU A 453 39.33 5.09 4.18
N PRO A 454 40.56 4.56 4.00
CA PRO A 454 41.66 4.92 4.87
C PRO A 454 41.96 6.42 4.71
N CYS A 455 42.11 7.14 5.83
CA CYS A 455 42.65 8.49 5.80
C CYS A 455 44.04 8.46 5.17
N ARG A 456 44.27 9.35 4.20
CA ARG A 456 45.56 9.53 3.53
C ARG A 456 46.55 10.30 4.38
#